data_AF-A0A3N1HIC3-F1
#
_entry.id   AF-A0A3N1HIC3-F1
#
_cell.length_a   1.000
_cell.length_b   1.000
_cell.length_c   1.000
_cell.angle_alpha   90.00
_cell.angle_beta   90.00
_cell.angle_gamma   90.00
#
_symmetry.space_group_name_H-M   'P 1'
#
loop_
_entity.id
_entity.type
_entity.pdbx_description
1 polymer ?
#
loop_
_entity_poly.entity_id
_entity_poly.type
_entity_poly.pdbx_seq_one_letter_code
_entity_poly.pdbx_strand_id
1 'polypeptide(L)' 'MYFVVLVLLVAMVLAAVGLMVGMFVKDKPLYGALGLGVLTGPGALLALAHMAVA' A
#
# COMPACT_ATOMS: atom_id res chain seq x y z
N MET A 1 1.27 11.27 -18.28
CA MET A 1 0.33 10.77 -17.25
C MET A 1 0.60 9.31 -16.88
N TYR A 2 0.58 8.35 -17.80
CA TYR A 2 0.71 6.92 -17.45
C TYR A 2 2.04 6.53 -16.78
N PHE A 3 3.16 7.12 -17.22
CA PHE A 3 4.49 6.87 -16.63
C PHE A 3 4.58 7.24 -15.15
N VAL A 4 3.97 8.35 -14.72
CA VAL A 4 3.99 8.79 -13.32
C VAL A 4 3.22 7.78 -12.45
N VAL A 5 2.07 7.32 -12.92
CA VAL A 5 1.26 6.31 -12.23
C VAL A 5 2.02 4.98 -12.14
N LEU A 6 2.70 4.58 -13.20
CA LEU A 6 3.52 3.36 -13.22
C LEU A 6 4.67 3.44 -12.20
N VAL A 7 5.37 4.57 -12.14
CA VAL A 7 6.47 4.79 -11.18
C VAL A 7 5.96 4.76 -9.75
N LEU A 8 4.82 5.41 -9.48
CA LEU A 8 4.18 5.39 -8.15
C LEU A 8 3.75 3.97 -7.76
N LEU A 9 3.19 3.21 -8.69
CA LEU A 9 2.81 1.82 -8.47
C LEU A 9 4.03 0.96 -8.10
N VAL A 10 5.12 1.07 -8.86
CA VAL A 10 6.37 0.35 -8.56
C VAL A 10 6.92 0.76 -7.19
N ALA A 11 6.96 2.05 -6.89
CA ALA A 11 7.42 2.55 -5.60
C ALA A 11 6.58 2.02 -4.43
N MET A 12 5.25 1.97 -4.59
CA MET A 12 4.34 1.39 -3.60
C MET A 12 4.57 -0.10 -3.38
N VAL A 13 4.73 -0.87 -4.46
CA VAL A 13 5.02 -2.30 -4.37
C VAL A 13 6.34 -2.54 -3.64
N LEU A 14 7.39 -1.78 -3.98
CA LEU A 14 8.69 -1.89 -3.31
C LEU A 14 8.60 -1.53 -1.82
N ALA A 15 7.86 -0.47 -1.47
CA ALA A 15 7.66 -0.08 -0.08
C ALA A 15 6.90 -1.16 0.72
N ALA A 16 5.86 -1.74 0.14
CA ALA A 16 5.09 -2.80 0.79
C ALA A 16 5.89 -4.10 0.96
N VAL A 17 6.68 -4.49 -0.05
CA VAL A 17 7.60 -5.63 0.05
C VAL A 17 8.66 -5.36 1.11
N GLY A 18 9.26 -4.16 1.15
CA GLY A 18 10.23 -3.79 2.17
C GLY A 18 9.65 -3.85 3.59
N LEU A 19 8.40 -3.40 3.77
CA LEU A 19 7.68 -3.50 5.04
C LEU A 19 7.35 -4.94 5.43
N MET A 20 6.94 -5.79 4.48
CA MET A 20 6.71 -7.21 4.71
C MET A 20 7.99 -7.97 5.07
N VAL A 21 9.10 -7.69 4.38
CA VAL A 21 10.41 -8.25 4.73
C VAL A 21 10.85 -7.73 6.11
N GLY A 22 10.62 -6.45 6.41
CA GLY A 22 10.87 -5.87 7.72
C GLY A 22 10.07 -6.53 8.84
N MET A 23 8.83 -6.95 8.57
CA MET A 23 8.03 -7.76 9.50
C MET A 23 8.71 -9.09 9.79
N PHE A 24 9.20 -9.78 8.76
CA PHE A 24 9.89 -11.06 8.89
C PHE A 24 11.21 -10.96 9.65
N VAL A 25 11.97 -9.88 9.43
CA VAL A 25 13.31 -9.71 10.06
C VAL A 25 13.21 -9.21 11.50
N LYS A 26 12.21 -8.40 11.82
CA LYS A 26 12.09 -7.74 13.13
C LYS A 26 11.04 -8.36 14.04
N ASP A 27 10.30 -9.39 13.58
CA ASP A 27 9.17 -10.02 14.27
C ASP A 27 8.13 -9.01 14.78
N LYS A 28 8.02 -7.85 14.12
CA LYS A 28 7.08 -6.79 14.48
C LYS A 28 5.91 -6.81 13.51
N PRO A 29 4.72 -7.30 13.93
CA PRO A 29 3.56 -7.41 13.05
C PRO A 29 3.09 -6.05 12.52
N LEU A 30 3.44 -4.96 13.22
CA LEU A 30 3.13 -3.59 12.80
C LEU A 30 3.68 -3.25 11.40
N TYR A 31 4.83 -3.80 11.01
CA TYR A 31 5.38 -3.56 9.67
C TYR A 31 4.54 -4.24 8.59
N GLY A 32 3.98 -5.42 8.86
CA GLY A 32 3.04 -6.07 7.94
C GLY A 32 1.72 -5.30 7.81
N ALA A 33 1.18 -4.81 8.92
CA ALA A 33 -0.02 -3.97 8.92
C ALA A 33 0.18 -2.68 8.11
N LEU A 34 1.33 -2.02 8.26
CA LEU A 34 1.69 -0.86 7.46
C LEU A 34 1.87 -1.21 5.98
N GLY A 35 2.52 -2.34 5.65
CA GLY A 35 2.70 -2.79 4.27
C GLY A 35 1.37 -3.08 3.57
N LEU A 36 0.45 -3.74 4.27
CA LEU A 36 -0.91 -3.97 3.78
C LEU A 36 -1.68 -2.66 3.63
N GLY A 37 -1.60 -1.76 4.61
CA GLY A 37 -2.23 -0.44 4.54
C GLY A 37 -1.71 0.42 3.40
N VAL A 38 -0.42 0.33 3.06
CA VAL A 38 0.14 0.99 1.87
C VAL A 38 -0.48 0.39 0.61
N LEU A 39 -0.53 -0.94 0.47
CA LEU A 39 -1.11 -1.58 -0.73
C LEU A 39 -2.61 -1.34 -0.90
N THR A 40 -3.39 -1.46 0.17
CA THR A 40 -4.85 -1.43 0.10
C THR A 40 -5.44 -0.05 0.40
N GLY A 41 -4.73 0.81 1.12
CA GLY A 41 -5.22 2.10 1.61
C GLY A 41 -5.74 3.03 0.50
N PRO A 42 -4.98 3.27 -0.58
CA PRO A 42 -5.47 4.11 -1.67
C PRO A 42 -6.71 3.55 -2.35
N GLY A 43 -6.75 2.22 -2.57
CA GLY A 43 -7.91 1.54 -3.16
C GLY A 43 -9.13 1.57 -2.24
N ALA A 44 -8.93 1.38 -0.94
CA ALA A 44 -9.98 1.43 0.07
C ALA A 44 -10.56 2.85 0.23
N LEU A 45 -9.71 3.88 0.22
CA LEU A 45 -10.14 5.28 0.20
C LEU A 45 -10.94 5.61 -1.05
N LEU A 46 -10.48 5.15 -2.22
CA LEU A 46 -11.21 5.31 -3.47
C LEU A 46 -12.58 4.61 -3.44
N ALA A 47 -12.63 3.39 -2.92
CA ALA A 47 -13.87 2.63 -2.77
C ALA A 47 -14.85 3.33 -1.82
N LEU A 48 -14.36 3.82 -0.67
CA LEU A 48 -15.17 4.57 0.29
C LEU A 48 -15.69 5.87 -0.31
N ALA A 49 -14.85 6.60 -1.04
CA ALA A 49 -15.25 7.83 -1.72
C ALA A 49 -16.32 7.57 -2.78
N HIS A 50 -16.23 6.45 -3.52
CA HIS A 50 -17.27 6.03 -4.46
C HIS A 50 -18.57 5.68 -3.74
N MET A 51 -18.51 4.97 -2.61
CA MET A 51 -19.70 4.64 -1.81
C MET A 51 -20.38 5.88 -1.21
N ALA A 52 -19.64 6.93 -0.88
CA ALA A 52 -20.19 8.17 -0.33
C ALA A 52 -20.88 9.05 -1.39
N VAL A 53 -20.57 8.85 -2.67
CA VAL A 53 -21.15 9.57 -3.80
C VAL A 53 -22.31 8.80 -4.44
N ALA A 54 -22.33 7.47 -4.31
CA ALA A 54 -23.39 6.58 -4.80
C ALA A 54 -24.63 6.58 -3.89
#